data_AF-A0A644VG09-F1
#
_entry.id   AF-A0A644VG09-F1
#
_cell.length_a   1.000
_cell.length_b   1.000
_cell.length_c   1.000
_cell.angle_alpha   90.00
_cell.angle_beta   90.00
_cell.angle_gamma   90.00
#
_symmetry.space_group_name_H-M   'P 1'
#
loop_
_entity.id
_entity.type
_entity.pdbx_description
1 polymer ?
#
loop_
_entity_poly.entity_id
_entity_poly.type
_entity_poly.pdbx_seq_one_letter_code
_entity_poly.pdbx_strand_id
1 'polypeptide(L)'
;MSDIFASRRENLRRAMRLRGLDAMLISQAANRFYLSGFELHDPQFNESAGRLVITSDGHDWLATDGRYLDAASRIWDRERIFIYGGNAARELHGLLRRCGSRIGIEANGVSLTFARDLTDAGSGLYCEAADGMVERLRRIKEPCEISALEKSFALNHKLMKWVEGQLEPGRTEADISWLIERFFRENGASELAFANIVAVGKNAALPHAIPGQDAVTDNCPVLVDVGCRVENYCSDQTRTFWVGTAPTDEFRRALDLTRQAQTAAIEGMRPGMPLRMAYALAHDVFAKAGVANAFTHGLGHGVGLETHEAPSLSPRAEGVLEPGMVVTVEPGLYYPQWGGIRWEYTVLVEEDGVRIL
;
A
#
# COMPACT_ATOMS: atom_id res chain seq x y z
N MET A 1 -23.18 -3.19 -2.02
CA MET A 1 -21.87 -3.74 -1.59
C MET A 1 -21.71 -5.22 -1.94
N SER A 2 -22.65 -6.12 -1.60
CA SER A 2 -22.55 -7.56 -2.00
C SER A 2 -22.23 -7.78 -3.50
N ASP A 3 -22.85 -6.95 -4.37
CA ASP A 3 -22.70 -7.03 -5.82
C ASP A 3 -21.26 -6.76 -6.33
N ILE A 4 -20.51 -5.84 -5.69
CA ILE A 4 -19.14 -5.51 -6.14
C ILE A 4 -18.18 -6.66 -5.90
N PHE A 5 -18.29 -7.30 -4.73
CA PHE A 5 -17.43 -8.43 -4.38
C PHE A 5 -17.68 -9.63 -5.30
N ALA A 6 -18.94 -9.88 -5.66
CA ALA A 6 -19.29 -10.92 -6.64
C ALA A 6 -18.69 -10.64 -8.02
N SER A 7 -18.79 -9.40 -8.51
CA SER A 7 -18.17 -8.97 -9.77
C SER A 7 -16.65 -9.15 -9.77
N ARG A 8 -15.97 -8.75 -8.69
CA ARG A 8 -14.51 -8.94 -8.52
C ARG A 8 -14.12 -10.41 -8.55
N ARG A 9 -14.88 -11.29 -7.86
CA ARG A 9 -14.66 -12.74 -7.92
C ARG A 9 -14.85 -13.30 -9.33
N GLU A 10 -15.83 -12.81 -10.10
CA GLU A 10 -16.01 -13.22 -11.49
C GLU A 10 -14.87 -12.74 -12.41
N ASN A 11 -14.34 -11.54 -12.18
CA ASN A 11 -13.16 -11.05 -12.89
C ASN A 11 -11.93 -11.95 -12.65
N LEU A 12 -11.69 -12.32 -11.38
CA LEU A 12 -10.64 -13.27 -11.03
C LEU A 12 -10.87 -14.63 -11.69
N ARG A 13 -12.11 -15.14 -11.65
CA ARG A 13 -12.50 -16.42 -12.24
C ARG A 13 -12.23 -16.48 -13.74
N ARG A 14 -12.48 -15.39 -14.47
CA ARG A 14 -12.10 -15.28 -15.90
C ARG A 14 -10.59 -15.45 -16.09
N ALA A 15 -9.77 -14.78 -15.27
CA ALA A 15 -8.31 -14.93 -15.32
C ALA A 15 -7.85 -16.35 -14.94
N MET A 16 -8.51 -16.99 -13.96
CA MET A 16 -8.25 -18.38 -13.58
C MET A 16 -8.52 -19.35 -14.72
N ARG A 17 -9.65 -19.21 -15.42
CA ARG A 17 -10.00 -20.08 -16.56
C ARG A 17 -8.99 -19.98 -17.69
N LEU A 18 -8.48 -18.78 -18.00
CA LEU A 18 -7.42 -18.59 -19.01
C LEU A 18 -6.11 -19.30 -18.64
N ARG A 19 -5.85 -19.48 -17.35
CA ARG A 19 -4.67 -20.18 -16.83
C ARG A 19 -4.94 -21.67 -16.55
N GLY A 20 -6.17 -22.14 -16.72
CA GLY A 20 -6.56 -23.53 -16.43
C GLY A 20 -6.48 -23.87 -14.93
N LEU A 21 -6.79 -22.92 -14.05
CA LEU A 21 -6.89 -23.15 -12.60
C LEU A 21 -8.32 -23.56 -12.24
N ASP A 22 -8.45 -24.64 -11.45
CA ASP A 22 -9.73 -25.12 -10.95
C ASP A 22 -10.21 -24.28 -9.76
N ALA A 23 -9.28 -23.89 -8.90
CA ALA A 23 -9.51 -22.98 -7.78
C ALA A 23 -8.25 -22.16 -7.46
N MET A 24 -8.42 -21.09 -6.67
CA MET A 24 -7.33 -20.28 -6.16
C MET A 24 -7.51 -20.04 -4.66
N LEU A 25 -6.45 -20.29 -3.88
CA LEU A 25 -6.39 -20.02 -2.45
C LEU A 25 -5.84 -18.62 -2.19
N ILE A 26 -6.73 -17.72 -1.79
CA ILE A 26 -6.43 -16.33 -1.44
C ILE A 26 -6.06 -16.26 0.03
N SER A 27 -4.87 -15.73 0.29
CA SER A 27 -4.14 -15.83 1.54
C SER A 27 -3.73 -14.47 2.08
N GLN A 28 -3.48 -13.50 1.20
CA GLN A 28 -3.19 -12.12 1.58
C GLN A 28 -4.47 -11.44 2.08
N ALA A 29 -4.37 -10.75 3.22
CA ALA A 29 -5.51 -10.11 3.86
C ALA A 29 -6.21 -9.06 2.98
N ALA A 30 -5.45 -8.25 2.26
CA ALA A 30 -5.99 -7.25 1.34
C ALA A 30 -6.73 -7.89 0.14
N ASN A 31 -6.22 -9.01 -0.41
CA ASN A 31 -6.89 -9.74 -1.48
C ASN A 31 -8.15 -10.44 -0.99
N ARG A 32 -8.11 -11.02 0.22
CA ARG A 32 -9.28 -11.58 0.90
C ARG A 32 -10.36 -10.50 1.05
N PHE A 33 -10.03 -9.35 1.65
CA PHE A 33 -10.99 -8.27 1.83
C PHE A 33 -11.51 -7.74 0.49
N TYR A 34 -10.64 -7.50 -0.50
CA TYR A 34 -11.02 -7.01 -1.82
C TYR A 34 -12.07 -7.88 -2.50
N LEU A 35 -11.97 -9.21 -2.37
CA LEU A 35 -12.85 -10.18 -3.02
C LEU A 35 -14.09 -10.57 -2.21
N SER A 36 -14.13 -10.28 -0.91
CA SER A 36 -15.17 -10.81 -0.01
C SER A 36 -15.79 -9.83 0.96
N GLY A 37 -15.15 -8.68 1.20
CA GLY A 37 -15.47 -7.75 2.28
C GLY A 37 -15.14 -8.29 3.69
N PHE A 38 -14.54 -9.47 3.80
CA PHE A 38 -14.23 -10.09 5.09
C PHE A 38 -12.81 -9.72 5.53
N GLU A 39 -12.73 -9.10 6.70
CA GLU A 39 -11.52 -8.86 7.52
C GLU A 39 -10.27 -8.44 6.73
N LEU A 40 -9.92 -7.15 6.77
CA LEU A 40 -8.76 -6.60 6.08
C LEU A 40 -7.42 -6.85 6.78
N HIS A 41 -7.44 -7.26 8.05
CA HIS A 41 -6.23 -7.27 8.87
C HIS A 41 -5.84 -8.67 9.33
N ASP A 42 -4.56 -8.98 9.18
CA ASP A 42 -3.86 -10.08 9.83
C ASP A 42 -2.70 -9.43 10.62
N PRO A 43 -2.86 -9.16 11.93
CA PRO A 43 -1.95 -8.28 12.67
C PRO A 43 -0.56 -8.87 12.88
N GLN A 44 -0.42 -10.19 12.77
CA GLN A 44 0.84 -10.90 12.92
C GLN A 44 0.93 -11.98 11.85
N PHE A 45 2.16 -12.31 11.44
CA PHE A 45 2.40 -13.32 10.40
C PHE A 45 1.86 -14.73 10.75
N ASN A 46 1.79 -15.06 12.04
CA ASN A 46 1.28 -16.33 12.57
C ASN A 46 -0.22 -16.30 12.90
N GLU A 47 -0.90 -15.19 12.66
CA GLU A 47 -2.33 -15.03 12.87
C GLU A 47 -3.01 -14.72 11.54
N SER A 48 -4.19 -15.29 11.31
CA SER A 48 -4.98 -14.94 10.15
C SER A 48 -6.45 -14.95 10.50
N ALA A 49 -7.19 -13.96 9.99
CA ALA A 49 -8.64 -13.95 10.05
C ALA A 49 -9.27 -15.00 9.12
N GLY A 50 -8.52 -15.52 8.14
CA GLY A 50 -9.00 -16.56 7.24
C GLY A 50 -8.44 -16.44 5.82
N ARG A 51 -8.98 -17.26 4.93
CA ARG A 51 -8.60 -17.38 3.52
C ARG A 51 -9.86 -17.47 2.66
N LEU A 52 -9.74 -17.16 1.37
CA LEU A 52 -10.80 -17.47 0.40
C LEU A 52 -10.37 -18.61 -0.51
N VAL A 53 -11.32 -19.45 -0.88
CA VAL A 53 -11.18 -20.38 -2.00
C VAL A 53 -12.11 -19.88 -3.09
N ILE A 54 -11.55 -19.29 -4.13
CA ILE A 54 -12.30 -18.91 -5.32
C ILE A 54 -12.27 -20.07 -6.28
N THR A 55 -13.41 -20.55 -6.75
CA THR A 55 -13.50 -21.72 -7.63
C THR A 55 -13.88 -21.30 -9.04
N SER A 56 -13.47 -22.09 -10.03
CA SER A 56 -13.78 -21.86 -11.45
C SER A 56 -15.27 -22.04 -11.79
N ASP A 57 -16.02 -22.76 -10.95
CA ASP A 57 -17.45 -23.04 -11.09
C ASP A 57 -18.38 -22.09 -10.32
N GLY A 58 -17.81 -21.18 -9.51
CA GLY A 58 -18.58 -20.18 -8.75
C GLY A 58 -19.04 -20.62 -7.36
N HIS A 59 -18.72 -21.84 -6.92
CA HIS A 59 -18.92 -22.31 -5.56
C HIS A 59 -17.78 -21.89 -4.61
N ASP A 60 -17.63 -20.58 -4.44
CA ASP A 60 -16.57 -19.98 -3.61
C ASP A 60 -16.79 -20.25 -2.11
N TRP A 61 -15.68 -20.33 -1.35
CA TRP A 61 -15.69 -20.54 0.10
C TRP A 61 -14.93 -19.43 0.83
N LEU A 62 -15.49 -19.00 1.96
CA LEU A 62 -14.76 -18.27 3.00
C LEU A 62 -14.30 -19.27 4.06
N ALA A 63 -12.98 -19.50 4.13
CA ALA A 63 -12.39 -20.43 5.08
C ALA A 63 -11.79 -19.68 6.28
N THR A 64 -12.24 -19.98 7.49
CA THR A 64 -11.78 -19.29 8.72
C THR A 64 -11.77 -20.25 9.91
N ASP A 65 -11.28 -19.83 11.07
CA ASP A 65 -11.48 -20.56 12.32
C ASP A 65 -12.75 -20.11 13.08
N GLY A 66 -13.09 -20.87 14.13
CA GLY A 66 -14.32 -20.67 14.91
C GLY A 66 -14.45 -19.31 15.59
N ARG A 67 -13.36 -18.57 15.80
CA ARG A 67 -13.40 -17.23 16.43
C ARG A 67 -14.11 -16.20 15.55
N TYR A 68 -14.07 -16.39 14.23
CA TYR A 68 -14.62 -15.46 13.25
C TYR A 68 -15.94 -15.94 12.62
N LEU A 69 -16.52 -17.07 13.07
CA LEU A 69 -17.76 -17.60 12.47
C LEU A 69 -18.89 -16.57 12.47
N ASP A 70 -19.08 -15.85 13.58
CA ASP A 70 -20.14 -14.84 13.69
C ASP A 70 -19.88 -13.63 12.79
N ALA A 71 -18.62 -13.20 12.63
CA ALA A 71 -18.25 -12.12 11.73
C ALA A 71 -18.45 -12.52 10.27
N ALA A 72 -18.00 -13.72 9.90
CA ALA A 72 -18.14 -14.28 8.56
C ALA A 72 -19.62 -14.43 8.17
N SER A 73 -20.46 -14.94 9.08
CA SER A 73 -21.90 -15.18 8.83
C SER A 73 -22.73 -13.90 8.65
N ARG A 74 -22.18 -12.72 8.96
CA ARG A 74 -22.85 -11.42 8.70
C ARG A 74 -22.79 -11.01 7.24
N ILE A 75 -21.80 -11.51 6.49
CA ILE A 75 -21.51 -11.06 5.13
C ILE A 75 -21.44 -12.19 4.11
N TRP A 76 -21.31 -13.44 4.55
CA TRP A 76 -21.32 -14.64 3.73
C TRP A 76 -22.44 -15.60 4.16
N ASP A 77 -22.97 -16.34 3.18
CA ASP A 77 -23.87 -17.44 3.46
C ASP A 77 -23.15 -18.50 4.30
N ARG A 78 -23.79 -18.96 5.37
CA ARG A 78 -23.23 -19.93 6.30
C ARG A 78 -22.88 -21.25 5.62
N GLU A 79 -23.59 -21.62 4.56
CA GLU A 79 -23.29 -22.82 3.76
C GLU A 79 -21.99 -22.68 2.94
N ARG A 80 -21.50 -21.45 2.75
CA ARG A 80 -20.25 -21.14 2.05
C ARG A 80 -19.10 -20.78 3.00
N ILE A 81 -19.27 -21.03 4.30
CA ILE A 81 -18.24 -20.82 5.30
C ILE A 81 -17.66 -22.18 5.69
N PHE A 82 -16.34 -22.32 5.52
CA PHE A 82 -15.59 -23.49 5.94
C PHE A 82 -14.83 -23.18 7.24
N ILE A 83 -15.18 -23.84 8.34
CA ILE A 83 -14.48 -23.68 9.61
C ILE A 83 -13.38 -24.73 9.74
N TYR A 84 -12.12 -24.31 9.74
CA TYR A 84 -10.99 -25.18 10.03
C TYR A 84 -10.61 -25.15 11.52
N GLY A 85 -10.04 -26.25 11.99
CA GLY A 85 -9.48 -26.41 13.32
C GLY A 85 -7.98 -26.09 13.40
N GLY A 86 -7.27 -26.79 14.29
CA GLY A 86 -5.87 -26.48 14.63
C GLY A 86 -4.85 -26.70 13.51
N ASN A 87 -5.20 -27.38 12.41
CA ASN A 87 -4.33 -27.53 11.25
C ASN A 87 -5.04 -27.07 9.98
N ALA A 88 -5.07 -25.74 9.80
CA ALA A 88 -5.71 -25.09 8.66
C ALA A 88 -5.23 -25.65 7.31
N ALA A 89 -3.92 -25.87 7.13
CA ALA A 89 -3.37 -26.35 5.87
C ALA A 89 -3.91 -27.74 5.49
N ARG A 90 -3.91 -28.70 6.43
CA ARG A 90 -4.42 -30.05 6.18
C ARG A 90 -5.93 -30.07 5.94
N GLU A 91 -6.70 -29.27 6.66
CA GLU A 91 -8.15 -29.22 6.46
C GLU A 91 -8.52 -28.53 5.15
N LEU A 92 -7.79 -27.47 4.79
CA LEU A 92 -7.91 -26.80 3.49
C LEU A 92 -7.53 -27.71 2.32
N HIS A 93 -6.58 -28.63 2.49
CA HIS A 93 -6.30 -29.66 1.48
C HIS A 93 -7.58 -30.42 1.11
N GLY A 94 -8.33 -30.87 2.11
CA GLY A 94 -9.60 -31.61 1.92
C GLY A 94 -10.65 -30.77 1.18
N LEU A 95 -10.77 -29.48 1.52
CA LEU A 95 -11.66 -28.55 0.81
C LEU A 95 -11.23 -28.36 -0.64
N LEU A 96 -9.95 -28.08 -0.89
CA LEU A 96 -9.42 -27.82 -2.23
C LEU A 96 -9.55 -29.04 -3.14
N ARG A 97 -9.38 -30.26 -2.62
CA ARG A 97 -9.61 -31.51 -3.37
C ARG A 97 -11.04 -31.65 -3.88
N ARG A 98 -12.02 -31.07 -3.18
CA ARG A 98 -13.42 -31.03 -3.63
C ARG A 98 -13.65 -29.97 -4.72
N CYS A 99 -12.77 -28.98 -4.80
CA CYS A 99 -12.85 -27.88 -5.77
C CYS A 99 -12.10 -28.17 -7.07
N GLY A 100 -11.13 -29.11 -7.06
CA GLY A 100 -10.38 -29.52 -8.24
C GLY A 100 -9.01 -30.08 -7.92
N SER A 101 -8.12 -30.00 -8.91
CA SER A 101 -6.75 -30.52 -8.81
C SER A 101 -5.69 -29.46 -9.10
N ARG A 102 -5.94 -28.51 -10.00
CA ARG A 102 -5.00 -27.41 -10.33
C ARG A 102 -5.32 -26.19 -9.49
N ILE A 103 -4.52 -25.94 -8.46
CA ILE A 103 -4.78 -24.90 -7.46
C ILE A 103 -3.77 -23.77 -7.60
N GLY A 104 -4.26 -22.55 -7.82
CA GLY A 104 -3.44 -21.35 -7.68
C GLY A 104 -3.24 -21.00 -6.20
N ILE A 105 -2.01 -20.67 -5.80
CA ILE A 105 -1.71 -20.17 -4.46
C ILE A 105 -1.03 -18.80 -4.56
N GLU A 106 -1.36 -17.88 -3.65
CA GLU A 106 -0.60 -16.63 -3.48
C GLU A 106 0.71 -16.97 -2.77
N ALA A 107 1.77 -17.30 -3.52
CA ALA A 107 3.02 -17.79 -2.98
C ALA A 107 3.70 -16.77 -2.05
N ASN A 108 3.52 -15.48 -2.30
CA ASN A 108 4.01 -14.39 -1.44
C ASN A 108 3.24 -14.29 -0.11
N GLY A 109 1.99 -14.78 -0.06
CA GLY A 109 1.10 -14.71 1.10
C GLY A 109 1.01 -16.02 1.90
N VAL A 110 1.78 -17.05 1.55
CA VAL A 110 1.82 -18.32 2.27
C VAL A 110 3.21 -18.60 2.80
N SER A 111 3.29 -19.06 4.06
CA SER A 111 4.56 -19.52 4.60
C SER A 111 4.98 -20.82 3.93
N LEU A 112 6.28 -21.06 3.84
CA LEU A 112 6.81 -22.33 3.34
C LEU A 112 6.28 -23.53 4.16
N THR A 113 6.10 -23.35 5.47
CA THR A 113 5.49 -24.36 6.35
C THR A 113 4.06 -24.65 5.95
N PHE A 114 3.23 -23.62 5.76
CA PHE A 114 1.84 -23.80 5.34
C PHE A 114 1.75 -24.50 3.98
N ALA A 115 2.58 -24.10 3.00
CA ALA A 115 2.61 -24.72 1.69
C ALA A 115 3.00 -26.22 1.76
N ARG A 116 4.00 -26.56 2.58
CA ARG A 116 4.41 -27.96 2.81
C ARG A 116 3.31 -28.77 3.49
N ASP A 117 2.72 -28.23 4.56
CA ASP A 117 1.64 -28.93 5.26
C ASP A 117 0.42 -29.16 4.36
N LEU A 118 0.14 -28.22 3.45
CA LEU A 118 -0.93 -28.33 2.45
C LEU A 118 -0.62 -29.44 1.43
N THR A 119 0.63 -29.56 0.96
CA THR A 119 1.03 -30.60 0.00
C THR A 119 1.18 -31.97 0.65
N ASP A 120 1.67 -32.03 1.90
CA ASP A 120 1.93 -33.27 2.62
C ASP A 120 0.66 -33.87 3.23
N ALA A 121 -0.43 -33.08 3.31
CA ALA A 121 -1.74 -33.53 3.76
C ALA A 121 -2.33 -34.67 2.92
N GLY A 122 -1.96 -34.78 1.64
CA GLY A 122 -2.49 -35.80 0.75
C GLY A 122 -2.06 -35.60 -0.70
N SER A 123 -2.43 -36.56 -1.56
CA SER A 123 -2.19 -36.48 -3.01
C SER A 123 -3.40 -35.88 -3.74
N GLY A 124 -3.21 -35.46 -4.99
CA GLY A 124 -4.29 -35.03 -5.88
C GLY A 124 -4.49 -33.51 -5.97
N LEU A 125 -3.60 -32.72 -5.38
CA LEU A 125 -3.45 -31.28 -5.64
C LEU A 125 -2.14 -31.02 -6.38
N TYR A 126 -2.22 -30.21 -7.42
CA TYR A 126 -1.11 -29.56 -8.10
C TYR A 126 -1.21 -28.07 -7.79
N CYS A 127 -0.39 -27.61 -6.85
CA CYS A 127 -0.34 -26.21 -6.44
C CYS A 127 0.70 -25.45 -7.27
N GLU A 128 0.31 -24.30 -7.84
CA GLU A 128 1.21 -23.41 -8.57
C GLU A 128 1.07 -21.96 -8.10
N ALA A 129 2.17 -21.20 -8.15
CA ALA A 129 2.17 -19.79 -7.78
C ALA A 129 1.26 -18.97 -8.71
N ALA A 130 0.30 -18.25 -8.14
CA ALA A 130 -0.72 -17.47 -8.83
C ALA A 130 -0.73 -15.99 -8.42
N ASP A 131 0.39 -15.52 -7.85
CA ASP A 131 0.60 -14.12 -7.48
C ASP A 131 0.35 -13.15 -8.64
N GLY A 132 -0.11 -11.95 -8.31
CA GLY A 132 -0.41 -10.90 -9.26
C GLY A 132 -1.80 -11.01 -9.91
N MET A 133 -2.54 -12.11 -9.74
CA MET A 133 -3.87 -12.26 -10.34
C MET A 133 -4.91 -11.32 -9.70
N VAL A 134 -4.90 -11.20 -8.37
CA VAL A 134 -5.82 -10.28 -7.66
C VAL A 134 -5.27 -8.86 -7.67
N GLU A 135 -3.95 -8.71 -7.54
CA GLU A 135 -3.26 -7.42 -7.53
C GLU A 135 -3.44 -6.68 -8.85
N ARG A 136 -3.55 -7.39 -9.99
CA ARG A 136 -3.92 -6.77 -11.27
C ARG A 136 -5.32 -6.18 -11.28
N LEU A 137 -6.26 -6.77 -10.54
CA LEU A 137 -7.61 -6.22 -10.38
C LEU A 137 -7.58 -4.97 -9.48
N ARG A 138 -6.92 -5.07 -8.32
CA ARG A 138 -6.74 -3.96 -7.37
C ARG A 138 -5.98 -2.75 -7.94
N ARG A 139 -5.10 -3.01 -8.92
CA ARG A 139 -4.30 -1.97 -9.57
C ARG A 139 -5.15 -0.85 -10.15
N ILE A 140 -6.29 -1.19 -10.75
CA ILE A 140 -7.23 -0.27 -11.39
C ILE A 140 -8.39 -0.03 -10.44
N LYS A 141 -8.47 1.18 -9.88
CA LYS A 141 -9.39 1.52 -8.81
C LYS A 141 -10.80 1.74 -9.37
N GLU A 142 -11.78 1.07 -8.81
CA GLU A 142 -13.19 1.31 -9.09
C GLU A 142 -13.67 2.64 -8.48
N PRO A 143 -14.75 3.26 -8.98
CA PRO A 143 -15.20 4.58 -8.50
C PRO A 143 -15.41 4.68 -6.98
N CYS A 144 -15.88 3.60 -6.32
CA CYS A 144 -16.03 3.59 -4.87
C CYS A 144 -14.68 3.56 -4.13
N GLU A 145 -13.66 2.93 -4.71
CA GLU A 145 -12.31 2.89 -4.15
C GLU A 145 -11.65 4.26 -4.28
N ILE A 146 -11.80 4.92 -5.43
CA ILE A 146 -11.34 6.29 -5.65
C ILE A 146 -12.00 7.24 -4.64
N SER A 147 -13.31 7.13 -4.42
CA SER A 147 -14.01 7.97 -3.44
C SER A 147 -13.50 7.77 -2.00
N ALA A 148 -13.17 6.54 -1.61
CA ALA A 148 -12.58 6.25 -0.30
C ALA A 148 -11.15 6.79 -0.18
N LEU A 149 -10.34 6.65 -1.25
CA LEU A 149 -9.00 7.23 -1.33
C LEU A 149 -9.06 8.76 -1.21
N GLU A 150 -9.94 9.44 -1.93
CA GLU A 150 -10.12 10.90 -1.86
C GLU A 150 -10.43 11.37 -0.43
N LYS A 151 -11.26 10.63 0.32
CA LYS A 151 -11.51 10.93 1.75
C LYS A 151 -10.26 10.73 2.61
N SER A 152 -9.51 9.66 2.37
CA SER A 152 -8.27 9.36 3.09
C SER A 152 -7.22 10.46 2.85
N PHE A 153 -7.01 10.85 1.58
CA PHE A 153 -6.08 11.92 1.20
C PHE A 153 -6.55 13.29 1.68
N ALA A 154 -7.84 13.59 1.63
CA ALA A 154 -8.37 14.84 2.19
C ALA A 154 -8.06 14.99 3.69
N LEU A 155 -8.14 13.88 4.45
CA LEU A 155 -7.76 13.88 5.86
C LEU A 155 -6.24 14.05 6.03
N ASN A 156 -5.42 13.39 5.22
CA ASN A 156 -3.96 13.55 5.25
C ASN A 156 -3.53 14.99 4.91
N HIS A 157 -4.11 15.61 3.88
CA HIS A 157 -3.87 17.02 3.55
C HIS A 157 -4.26 17.97 4.69
N LYS A 158 -5.35 17.66 5.41
CA LYS A 158 -5.76 18.42 6.60
C LYS A 158 -4.72 18.28 7.72
N LEU A 159 -4.20 17.07 7.96
CA LEU A 159 -3.11 16.84 8.91
C LEU A 159 -1.87 17.63 8.50
N MET A 160 -1.44 17.57 7.24
CA MET A 160 -0.22 18.26 6.78
C MET A 160 -0.26 19.78 7.00
N LYS A 161 -1.43 20.41 6.85
CA LYS A 161 -1.62 21.82 7.18
C LYS A 161 -1.58 22.10 8.68
N TRP A 162 -2.10 21.17 9.48
CA TRP A 162 -2.16 21.31 10.93
C TRP A 162 -0.80 21.04 11.60
N VAL A 163 -0.06 20.03 11.13
CA VAL A 163 1.19 19.56 11.75
C VAL A 163 2.28 20.61 11.67
N GLU A 164 2.29 21.47 10.65
CA GLU A 164 3.23 22.60 10.54
C GLU A 164 3.23 23.47 11.80
N GLY A 165 2.04 23.75 12.36
CA GLY A 165 1.89 24.48 13.62
C GLY A 165 2.23 23.68 14.89
N GLN A 166 2.65 22.43 14.75
CA GLN A 166 3.09 21.55 15.83
C GLN A 166 4.61 21.36 15.85
N LEU A 167 5.33 21.83 14.83
CA LEU A 167 6.78 21.70 14.69
C LEU A 167 7.49 22.83 15.45
N GLU A 168 7.42 22.80 16.77
CA GLU A 168 7.95 23.85 17.64
C GLU A 168 9.24 23.39 18.35
N PRO A 169 10.22 24.30 18.57
CA PRO A 169 11.45 23.99 19.29
C PRO A 169 11.19 23.30 20.65
N GLY A 170 12.00 22.27 20.95
CA GLY A 170 11.91 21.49 22.18
C GLY A 170 10.98 20.28 22.12
N ARG A 171 10.10 20.19 21.12
CA ARG A 171 9.25 19.00 20.91
C ARG A 171 10.06 17.89 20.25
N THR A 172 9.93 16.65 20.71
CA THR A 172 10.64 15.51 20.11
C THR A 172 9.93 14.95 18.89
N GLU A 173 10.66 14.21 18.06
CA GLU A 173 10.07 13.41 16.97
C GLU A 173 8.94 12.49 17.47
N ALA A 174 9.15 11.81 18.60
CA ALA A 174 8.15 10.94 19.22
C ALA A 174 6.90 11.70 19.67
N ASP A 175 7.05 12.89 20.27
CA ASP A 175 5.91 13.73 20.65
C ASP A 175 5.08 14.14 19.44
N ILE A 176 5.74 14.55 18.34
CA ILE A 176 5.08 14.93 17.09
C ILE A 176 4.37 13.72 16.47
N SER A 177 5.02 12.56 16.45
CA SER A 177 4.44 11.31 15.95
C SER A 177 3.15 10.93 16.71
N TRP A 178 3.16 11.06 18.05
CA TRP A 178 1.98 10.83 18.88
C TRP A 178 0.85 11.81 18.55
N LEU A 179 1.17 13.09 18.38
CA LEU A 179 0.18 14.11 18.03
C LEU A 179 -0.45 13.87 16.66
N ILE A 180 0.33 13.40 15.69
CA ILE A 180 -0.15 12.99 14.37
C ILE A 180 -1.14 11.84 14.50
N GLU A 181 -0.79 10.77 15.23
CA GLU A 181 -1.70 9.64 15.41
C GLU A 181 -3.00 10.06 16.09
N ARG A 182 -2.90 10.85 17.16
CA ARG A 182 -4.07 11.38 17.86
C ARG A 182 -4.95 12.19 16.90
N PHE A 183 -4.37 13.08 16.10
CA PHE A 183 -5.13 13.88 15.14
C PHE A 183 -5.90 12.98 14.16
N PHE A 184 -5.26 11.97 13.57
CA PHE A 184 -5.94 11.08 12.64
C PHE A 184 -7.12 10.34 13.28
N ARG A 185 -6.91 9.77 14.46
CA ARG A 185 -7.96 9.06 15.22
C ARG A 185 -9.13 9.97 15.56
N GLU A 186 -8.86 11.19 16.05
CA GLU A 186 -9.87 12.17 16.43
C GLU A 186 -10.63 12.75 15.22
N ASN A 187 -10.09 12.63 14.01
CA ASN A 187 -10.70 13.14 12.77
C ASN A 187 -11.26 12.04 11.85
N GLY A 188 -11.44 10.82 12.38
CA GLY A 188 -12.20 9.77 11.72
C GLY A 188 -11.40 8.72 10.95
N ALA A 189 -10.06 8.71 11.06
CA ALA A 189 -9.27 7.59 10.56
C ALA A 189 -9.49 6.34 11.43
N SER A 190 -9.64 5.19 10.78
CA SER A 190 -9.74 3.90 11.47
C SER A 190 -8.40 3.44 12.03
N GLU A 191 -7.28 3.91 11.47
CA GLU A 191 -5.90 3.66 11.91
C GLU A 191 -4.89 4.48 11.07
N LEU A 192 -3.61 4.37 11.43
CA LEU A 192 -2.50 4.78 10.58
C LEU A 192 -2.36 3.80 9.40
N ALA A 193 -1.95 4.30 8.23
CA ALA A 193 -1.65 3.46 7.08
C ALA A 193 -0.31 2.72 7.25
N PHE A 194 0.63 3.32 7.98
CA PHE A 194 1.95 2.80 8.33
C PHE A 194 2.49 3.55 9.56
N ALA A 195 3.63 3.10 10.11
CA ALA A 195 4.25 3.80 11.24
C ALA A 195 4.78 5.17 10.79
N ASN A 196 4.31 6.24 11.44
CA ASN A 196 4.73 7.61 11.11
C ASN A 196 6.25 7.76 11.11
N ILE A 197 6.74 8.54 10.16
CA ILE A 197 8.13 9.00 10.11
C ILE A 197 8.13 10.49 10.45
N VAL A 198 8.86 10.83 11.49
CA VAL A 198 9.15 12.21 11.90
C VAL A 198 10.65 12.26 12.15
N ALA A 199 11.34 13.09 11.41
CA ALA A 199 12.79 13.10 11.41
C ALA A 199 13.35 14.53 11.43
N VAL A 200 14.08 14.88 12.48
CA VAL A 200 14.63 16.22 12.71
C VAL A 200 16.09 16.27 12.24
N GLY A 201 16.46 17.35 11.56
CA GLY A 201 17.85 17.61 11.19
C GLY A 201 18.46 16.45 10.40
N LYS A 202 19.59 15.91 10.89
CA LYS A 202 20.30 14.80 10.26
C LYS A 202 19.48 13.51 10.18
N ASN A 203 18.53 13.29 11.09
CA ASN A 203 17.69 12.10 11.06
C ASN A 203 16.83 12.07 9.78
N ALA A 204 16.48 13.24 9.22
CA ALA A 204 15.77 13.35 7.95
C ALA A 204 16.55 12.81 6.74
N ALA A 205 17.86 12.52 6.88
CA ALA A 205 18.63 11.84 5.85
C ALA A 205 18.33 10.32 5.78
N LEU A 206 17.59 9.76 6.74
CA LEU A 206 17.14 8.37 6.72
C LEU A 206 15.73 8.31 6.11
N PRO A 207 15.53 7.70 4.93
CA PRO A 207 14.21 7.62 4.29
C PRO A 207 13.15 6.94 5.17
N HIS A 208 13.57 6.00 6.03
CA HIS A 208 12.75 5.23 6.97
C HIS A 208 13.14 5.52 8.43
N ALA A 209 13.37 6.79 8.77
CA ALA A 209 13.67 7.19 10.15
C ALA A 209 12.57 6.72 11.11
N ILE A 210 12.96 6.21 12.27
CA ILE A 210 12.03 5.87 13.35
C ILE A 210 12.00 7.08 14.30
N PRO A 211 10.82 7.68 14.58
CA PRO A 211 10.71 8.82 15.49
C PRO A 211 11.33 8.51 16.86
N GLY A 212 12.33 9.31 17.24
CA GLY A 212 13.09 9.15 18.47
C GLY A 212 12.94 10.32 19.44
N GLN A 213 14.03 10.61 20.14
CA GLN A 213 14.10 11.68 21.14
C GLN A 213 14.81 12.93 20.61
N ASP A 214 15.16 12.95 19.32
CA ASP A 214 15.71 14.16 18.69
C ASP A 214 14.65 15.27 18.74
N ALA A 215 15.05 16.42 19.28
CA ALA A 215 14.17 17.56 19.49
C ALA A 215 14.28 18.54 18.34
N VAL A 216 13.15 19.10 17.91
CA VAL A 216 13.11 20.24 17.00
C VAL A 216 13.93 21.37 17.59
N THR A 217 14.79 21.99 16.80
CA THR A 217 15.59 23.16 17.19
C THR A 217 15.16 24.39 16.43
N ASP A 218 15.60 25.57 16.88
CA ASP A 218 15.53 26.76 16.04
C ASP A 218 16.36 26.54 14.78
N ASN A 219 15.76 26.76 13.61
CA ASN A 219 16.41 26.66 12.29
C ASN A 219 16.88 25.24 11.93
N CYS A 220 15.96 24.27 11.92
CA CYS A 220 16.22 22.91 11.42
C CYS A 220 15.17 22.41 10.42
N PRO A 221 15.53 21.46 9.53
CA PRO A 221 14.56 20.73 8.75
C PRO A 221 13.84 19.68 9.60
N VAL A 222 12.57 19.44 9.31
CA VAL A 222 11.76 18.36 9.89
C VAL A 222 11.04 17.64 8.75
N LEU A 223 11.37 16.38 8.50
CA LEU A 223 10.64 15.53 7.56
C LEU A 223 9.50 14.84 8.30
N VAL A 224 8.29 14.94 7.75
CA VAL A 224 7.08 14.26 8.24
C VAL A 224 6.52 13.44 7.08
N ASP A 225 6.47 12.13 7.24
CA ASP A 225 5.91 11.17 6.30
C ASP A 225 4.92 10.25 7.01
N VAL A 226 3.67 10.32 6.57
CA VAL A 226 2.50 9.89 7.32
C VAL A 226 1.36 9.53 6.40
N GLY A 227 0.54 8.59 6.87
CA GLY A 227 -0.63 8.12 6.15
C GLY A 227 -1.69 7.63 7.12
N CYS A 228 -2.95 7.72 6.71
CA CYS A 228 -4.07 7.21 7.49
C CYS A 228 -4.96 6.30 6.67
N ARG A 229 -5.80 5.53 7.36
CA ARG A 229 -6.83 4.69 6.73
C ARG A 229 -8.21 5.28 6.98
N VAL A 230 -8.94 5.56 5.90
CA VAL A 230 -10.34 5.98 5.93
C VAL A 230 -11.13 5.05 5.01
N GLU A 231 -12.25 4.53 5.50
CA GLU A 231 -13.09 3.57 4.77
C GLU A 231 -12.30 2.38 4.18
N ASN A 232 -11.26 1.95 4.91
CA ASN A 232 -10.33 0.89 4.56
C ASN A 232 -9.27 1.22 3.49
N TYR A 233 -9.16 2.46 3.01
CA TYR A 233 -8.14 2.85 2.03
C TYR A 233 -7.07 3.76 2.63
N CYS A 234 -5.82 3.48 2.28
CA CYS A 234 -4.65 4.21 2.74
C CYS A 234 -4.49 5.55 2.02
N SER A 235 -3.93 6.52 2.74
CA SER A 235 -3.29 7.71 2.16
C SER A 235 -1.80 7.67 2.47
N ASP A 236 -1.02 8.42 1.71
CA ASP A 236 0.43 8.52 1.88
C ASP A 236 0.94 9.92 1.46
N GLN A 237 1.67 10.59 2.35
CA GLN A 237 2.15 11.93 2.09
C GLN A 237 3.36 12.27 2.95
N THR A 238 4.39 12.78 2.28
CA THR A 238 5.60 13.32 2.89
C THR A 238 5.79 14.81 2.62
N ARG A 239 6.13 15.58 3.65
CA ARG A 239 6.63 16.95 3.56
C ARG A 239 7.89 17.14 4.40
N THR A 240 8.85 17.91 3.90
CA THR A 240 9.94 18.43 4.72
C THR A 240 9.75 19.92 4.97
N PHE A 241 9.59 20.27 6.23
CA PHE A 241 9.40 21.63 6.73
C PHE A 241 10.72 22.23 7.18
N TRP A 242 10.78 23.55 7.23
CA TRP A 242 11.82 24.27 7.95
C TRP A 242 11.22 24.96 9.16
N VAL A 243 11.75 24.68 10.36
CA VAL A 243 11.33 25.34 11.59
C VAL A 243 12.25 26.53 11.85
N GLY A 244 11.70 27.74 11.90
CA GLY A 244 12.46 28.99 12.06
C GLY A 244 12.42 29.88 10.82
N THR A 245 13.17 30.98 10.84
CA THR A 245 13.08 32.04 9.80
C THR A 245 14.27 32.07 8.85
N ALA A 246 15.32 31.30 9.11
CA ALA A 246 16.56 31.33 8.36
C ALA A 246 16.92 29.95 7.75
N PRO A 247 16.18 29.48 6.72
CA PRO A 247 16.57 28.28 5.99
C PRO A 247 17.97 28.42 5.38
N THR A 248 18.74 27.33 5.42
CA THR A 248 20.05 27.29 4.79
C THR A 248 19.92 27.26 3.27
N ASP A 249 20.96 27.67 2.56
CA ASP A 249 20.97 27.63 1.10
C ASP A 249 20.96 26.19 0.59
N GLU A 250 21.59 25.26 1.32
CA GLU A 250 21.52 23.82 1.04
C GLU A 250 20.07 23.30 1.11
N PHE A 251 19.32 23.67 2.16
CA PHE A 251 17.92 23.28 2.30
C PHE A 251 17.05 23.86 1.19
N ARG A 252 17.17 25.18 0.93
CA ARG A 252 16.39 25.85 -0.14
C ARG A 252 16.64 25.20 -1.49
N ARG A 253 17.92 24.97 -1.84
CA ARG A 253 18.31 24.36 -3.11
C ARG A 253 17.80 22.92 -3.24
N ALA A 254 17.96 22.11 -2.19
CA ALA A 254 17.47 20.73 -2.22
C ALA A 254 15.93 20.69 -2.31
N LEU A 255 15.22 21.58 -1.60
CA LEU A 255 13.75 21.65 -1.65
C LEU A 255 13.25 22.02 -3.04
N ASP A 256 13.87 23.03 -3.65
CA ASP A 256 13.56 23.49 -5.00
C ASP A 256 13.79 22.37 -6.03
N LEU A 257 14.95 21.71 -6.00
CA LEU A 257 15.24 20.57 -6.88
C LEU A 257 14.25 19.40 -6.69
N THR A 258 13.94 19.04 -5.44
CA THR A 258 12.98 17.96 -5.17
C THR A 258 11.58 18.30 -5.68
N ARG A 259 11.13 19.54 -5.52
CA ARG A 259 9.84 20.00 -6.08
C ARG A 259 9.86 20.00 -7.60
N GLN A 260 10.92 20.48 -8.24
CA GLN A 260 11.07 20.43 -9.70
C GLN A 260 11.05 18.99 -10.23
N ALA A 261 11.73 18.06 -9.56
CA ALA A 261 11.72 16.65 -9.92
C ALA A 261 10.31 16.04 -9.82
N GLN A 262 9.56 16.38 -8.77
CA GLN A 262 8.19 15.93 -8.59
C GLN A 262 7.27 16.50 -9.68
N THR A 263 7.33 17.82 -9.90
CA THR A 263 6.53 18.50 -10.93
C THR A 263 6.83 17.92 -12.31
N ALA A 264 8.10 17.73 -12.66
CA ALA A 264 8.49 17.15 -13.94
C ALA A 264 7.92 15.73 -14.14
N ALA A 265 7.90 14.92 -13.08
CA ALA A 265 7.26 13.60 -13.13
C ALA A 265 5.74 13.71 -13.31
N ILE A 266 5.04 14.46 -12.44
CA ILE A 266 3.58 14.59 -12.47
C ILE A 266 3.11 15.14 -13.83
N GLU A 267 3.72 16.21 -14.33
CA GLU A 267 3.33 16.83 -15.61
C GLU A 267 3.65 15.94 -16.82
N GLY A 268 4.65 15.06 -16.72
CA GLY A 268 5.02 14.15 -17.81
C GLY A 268 4.22 12.84 -17.83
N MET A 269 3.65 12.44 -16.69
CA MET A 269 2.86 11.22 -16.54
C MET A 269 1.54 11.29 -17.31
N ARG A 270 1.25 10.22 -18.05
CA ARG A 270 0.02 10.06 -18.84
C ARG A 270 -0.25 8.58 -19.14
N PRO A 271 -1.49 8.18 -19.44
CA PRO A 271 -1.80 6.82 -19.88
C PRO A 271 -0.91 6.32 -21.02
N GLY A 272 -0.58 5.03 -20.98
CA GLY A 272 0.27 4.35 -21.95
C GLY A 272 1.76 4.62 -21.81
N MET A 273 2.18 5.56 -20.95
CA MET A 273 3.59 5.82 -20.67
C MET A 273 4.22 4.66 -19.89
N PRO A 274 5.41 4.17 -20.27
CA PRO A 274 6.10 3.13 -19.49
C PRO A 274 6.34 3.57 -18.05
N LEU A 275 6.06 2.71 -17.07
CA LEU A 275 6.15 3.06 -15.63
C LEU A 275 7.54 3.57 -15.23
N ARG A 276 8.60 2.94 -15.74
CA ARG A 276 9.99 3.36 -15.51
C ARG A 276 10.31 4.79 -15.99
N MET A 277 9.55 5.31 -16.97
CA MET A 277 9.77 6.65 -17.48
C MET A 277 9.32 7.72 -16.49
N ALA A 278 8.36 7.43 -15.61
CA ALA A 278 7.99 8.36 -14.53
C ALA A 278 9.19 8.62 -13.62
N TYR A 279 9.88 7.55 -13.20
CA TYR A 279 11.14 7.64 -12.46
C TYR A 279 12.20 8.46 -13.20
N ALA A 280 12.38 8.18 -14.50
CA ALA A 280 13.38 8.87 -15.32
C ALA A 280 13.17 10.39 -15.37
N LEU A 281 11.91 10.87 -15.44
CA LEU A 281 11.60 12.30 -15.45
C LEU A 281 12.09 13.01 -14.18
N ALA A 282 11.84 12.44 -13.01
CA ALA A 282 12.32 13.00 -11.74
C ALA A 282 13.85 12.87 -11.63
N HIS A 283 14.40 11.70 -11.96
CA HIS A 283 15.83 11.44 -11.87
C HIS A 283 16.65 12.38 -12.78
N ASP A 284 16.17 12.70 -13.98
CA ASP A 284 16.85 13.59 -14.93
C ASP A 284 17.03 15.01 -14.39
N VAL A 285 16.10 15.50 -13.56
CA VAL A 285 16.25 16.79 -12.87
C VAL A 285 17.45 16.74 -11.93
N PHE A 286 17.56 15.68 -11.12
CA PHE A 286 18.68 15.51 -10.20
C PHE A 286 20.01 15.25 -10.92
N ALA A 287 19.99 14.50 -12.03
CA ALA A 287 21.17 14.21 -12.83
C ALA A 287 21.74 15.50 -13.44
N LYS A 288 20.89 16.36 -14.01
CA LYS A 288 21.30 17.68 -14.56
C LYS A 288 21.87 18.60 -13.48
N ALA A 289 21.36 18.50 -12.24
CA ALA A 289 21.86 19.25 -11.10
C ALA A 289 23.11 18.63 -10.44
N GLY A 290 23.56 17.45 -10.87
CA GLY A 290 24.73 16.76 -10.34
C GLY A 290 24.52 16.09 -8.98
N VAL A 291 23.27 15.85 -8.57
CA VAL A 291 22.91 15.34 -7.22
C VAL A 291 22.15 14.02 -7.24
N ALA A 292 22.03 13.34 -8.39
CA ALA A 292 21.27 12.10 -8.53
C ALA A 292 21.66 10.98 -7.54
N ASN A 293 22.94 10.92 -7.13
CA ASN A 293 23.40 9.93 -6.14
C ASN A 293 22.74 10.07 -4.75
N ALA A 294 22.14 11.22 -4.44
CA ALA A 294 21.41 11.46 -3.20
C ALA A 294 19.95 10.98 -3.27
N PHE A 295 19.45 10.55 -4.43
CA PHE A 295 18.14 9.93 -4.61
C PHE A 295 18.27 8.41 -4.69
N THR A 296 17.91 7.71 -3.62
CA THR A 296 18.32 6.32 -3.37
C THR A 296 17.21 5.27 -3.45
N HIS A 297 15.97 5.69 -3.73
CA HIS A 297 14.80 4.81 -3.79
C HIS A 297 14.04 4.96 -5.12
N GLY A 298 12.94 4.21 -5.27
CA GLY A 298 12.01 4.41 -6.40
C GLY A 298 11.33 5.78 -6.32
N LEU A 299 10.68 6.21 -7.39
CA LEU A 299 9.91 7.45 -7.41
C LEU A 299 8.57 7.30 -6.68
N GLY A 300 8.04 6.09 -6.60
CA GLY A 300 6.80 5.82 -5.89
C GLY A 300 6.25 4.42 -6.10
N HIS A 301 5.04 4.21 -5.59
CA HIS A 301 4.34 2.93 -5.55
C HIS A 301 2.83 3.12 -5.63
N GLY A 302 2.08 2.05 -5.87
CA GLY A 302 0.63 2.06 -5.82
C GLY A 302 0.14 2.22 -4.39
N VAL A 303 -1.01 2.88 -4.23
CA VAL A 303 -1.71 3.04 -2.95
C VAL A 303 -3.17 2.61 -3.12
N GLY A 304 -3.68 1.87 -2.15
CA GLY A 304 -5.04 1.34 -2.16
C GLY A 304 -5.47 0.80 -0.79
N LEU A 305 -5.85 -0.47 -0.73
CA LEU A 305 -6.09 -1.17 0.53
C LEU A 305 -4.79 -1.34 1.34
N GLU A 306 -3.64 -1.30 0.67
CA GLU A 306 -2.33 -1.29 1.28
C GLU A 306 -1.60 0.01 0.88
N THR A 307 -0.71 0.47 1.76
CA THR A 307 0.13 1.65 1.50
C THR A 307 1.07 1.37 0.33
N HIS A 308 1.64 0.17 0.28
CA HIS A 308 2.48 -0.29 -0.83
C HIS A 308 1.75 -1.39 -1.62
N GLU A 309 1.26 -1.05 -2.79
CA GLU A 309 0.74 -2.01 -3.78
C GLU A 309 1.28 -1.73 -5.19
N ALA A 310 0.90 -2.56 -6.16
CA ALA A 310 1.31 -2.35 -7.55
C ALA A 310 0.57 -1.15 -8.19
N PRO A 311 1.20 -0.44 -9.16
CA PRO A 311 2.56 -0.65 -9.68
C PRO A 311 3.64 0.08 -8.87
N SER A 312 4.90 -0.29 -9.06
CA SER A 312 6.05 0.53 -8.63
C SER A 312 6.47 1.50 -9.75
N LEU A 313 6.87 2.72 -9.38
CA LEU A 313 7.54 3.68 -10.25
C LEU A 313 9.05 3.65 -9.96
N SER A 314 9.77 2.73 -10.58
CA SER A 314 11.21 2.51 -10.34
C SER A 314 11.97 2.28 -11.64
N PRO A 315 13.32 2.31 -11.64
CA PRO A 315 14.12 2.04 -12.84
C PRO A 315 13.84 0.67 -13.48
N ARG A 316 13.37 -0.29 -12.67
CA ARG A 316 13.10 -1.68 -13.06
C ARG A 316 11.61 -1.94 -13.31
N ALA A 317 10.76 -0.92 -13.23
CA ALA A 317 9.32 -1.09 -13.39
C ALA A 317 8.98 -1.56 -14.81
N GLU A 318 8.09 -2.55 -14.87
CA GLU A 318 7.55 -3.12 -16.11
C GLU A 318 6.08 -2.77 -16.28
N GLY A 319 5.65 -2.58 -17.53
CA GLY A 319 4.29 -2.17 -17.87
C GLY A 319 4.17 -0.66 -18.14
N VAL A 320 2.93 -0.20 -18.21
CA VAL A 320 2.56 1.18 -18.54
C VAL A 320 1.60 1.75 -17.50
N LEU A 321 1.52 3.07 -17.41
CA LEU A 321 0.46 3.75 -16.66
C LEU A 321 -0.88 3.51 -17.37
N GLU A 322 -1.89 3.15 -16.60
CA GLU A 322 -3.25 2.89 -17.09
C GLU A 322 -4.24 3.75 -16.29
N PRO A 323 -5.31 4.25 -16.91
CA PRO A 323 -6.36 4.98 -16.19
C PRO A 323 -6.90 4.17 -15.01
N GLY A 324 -7.16 4.84 -13.89
CA GLY A 324 -7.59 4.22 -12.64
C GLY A 324 -6.44 3.73 -11.75
N MET A 325 -5.16 3.81 -12.19
CA MET A 325 -4.03 3.61 -11.28
C MET A 325 -3.91 4.78 -10.30
N VAL A 326 -3.59 4.48 -9.04
CA VAL A 326 -3.28 5.49 -8.01
C VAL A 326 -1.88 5.20 -7.49
N VAL A 327 -0.97 6.17 -7.62
CA VAL A 327 0.47 6.02 -7.32
C VAL A 327 1.06 7.23 -6.62
N THR A 328 2.02 7.01 -5.71
CA THR A 328 2.84 8.07 -5.10
C THR A 328 3.85 8.63 -6.12
N VAL A 329 4.20 9.90 -5.96
CA VAL A 329 5.27 10.61 -6.66
C VAL A 329 6.04 11.40 -5.61
N GLU A 330 7.10 10.78 -5.11
CA GLU A 330 7.77 11.12 -3.86
C GLU A 330 9.31 11.22 -4.01
N PRO A 331 9.83 12.01 -4.96
CA PRO A 331 11.28 12.15 -5.06
C PRO A 331 11.87 12.70 -3.77
N GLY A 332 13.12 12.32 -3.48
CA GLY A 332 13.83 12.79 -2.29
C GLY A 332 15.33 12.86 -2.47
N LEU A 333 15.96 13.78 -1.73
CA LEU A 333 17.40 13.98 -1.67
C LEU A 333 17.86 13.85 -0.22
N TYR A 334 18.77 12.92 0.06
CA TYR A 334 19.22 12.60 1.41
C TYR A 334 20.72 12.82 1.58
N TYR A 335 21.08 13.62 2.57
CA TYR A 335 22.45 14.06 2.87
C TYR A 335 22.79 13.79 4.34
N PRO A 336 23.58 12.75 4.65
CA PRO A 336 23.91 12.37 6.04
C PRO A 336 24.50 13.50 6.89
N GLN A 337 25.08 14.52 6.23
CA GLN A 337 25.74 15.65 6.87
C GLN A 337 24.75 16.63 7.51
N TRP A 338 23.54 16.79 6.95
CA TRP A 338 22.62 17.84 7.39
C TRP A 338 21.14 17.44 7.42
N GLY A 339 20.71 16.44 6.65
CA GLY A 339 19.32 15.99 6.63
C GLY A 339 18.87 15.51 5.25
N GLY A 340 17.56 15.45 5.04
CA GLY A 340 16.97 15.04 3.77
C GLY A 340 15.67 15.76 3.49
N ILE A 341 15.29 15.76 2.22
CA ILE A 341 14.05 16.35 1.74
C ILE A 341 13.32 15.34 0.89
N ARG A 342 12.05 15.10 1.22
CA ARG A 342 11.10 14.35 0.39
C ARG A 342 9.84 15.19 0.21
N TRP A 343 9.31 15.21 -1.01
CA TRP A 343 8.12 15.97 -1.35
C TRP A 343 7.17 15.13 -2.19
N GLU A 344 6.03 14.79 -1.60
CA GLU A 344 5.19 13.74 -2.14
C GLU A 344 3.77 14.20 -2.52
N TYR A 345 3.28 13.70 -3.64
CA TYR A 345 1.86 13.70 -3.93
C TYR A 345 1.49 12.31 -4.41
N THR A 346 0.26 11.90 -4.10
CA THR A 346 -0.34 10.75 -4.76
C THR A 346 -1.20 11.23 -5.91
N VAL A 347 -1.12 10.56 -7.05
CA VAL A 347 -1.87 10.91 -8.25
C VAL A 347 -2.74 9.74 -8.72
N LEU A 348 -3.94 10.07 -9.16
CA LEU A 348 -4.81 9.22 -9.97
C LEU A 348 -4.45 9.41 -11.44
N VAL A 349 -4.20 8.32 -12.17
CA VAL A 349 -4.08 8.35 -13.62
C VAL A 349 -5.47 8.43 -14.23
N GLU A 350 -5.73 9.49 -14.98
CA GLU A 350 -6.99 9.73 -15.71
C GLU A 350 -6.77 9.49 -17.21
N GLU A 351 -7.81 9.59 -18.04
CA GLU A 351 -7.73 9.27 -19.48
C GLU A 351 -6.79 10.18 -20.28
N ASP A 352 -6.56 11.41 -19.82
CA ASP A 352 -5.77 12.45 -20.50
C ASP A 352 -4.59 12.98 -19.69
N GLY A 353 -4.31 12.40 -18.52
CA GLY A 353 -3.21 12.84 -17.67
C GLY A 353 -3.24 12.22 -16.28
N VAL A 354 -2.87 13.02 -15.28
CA VAL A 354 -2.94 12.64 -13.87
C VAL A 354 -3.54 13.77 -13.04
N ARG A 355 -4.23 13.39 -11.96
CA ARG A 355 -4.80 14.32 -10.99
C ARG A 355 -4.27 14.01 -9.60
N ILE A 356 -3.83 15.04 -8.88
CA ILE A 356 -3.44 14.90 -7.46
C ILE A 356 -4.70 14.58 -6.64
N LEU A 357 -4.62 13.54 -5.81
CA LEU A 357 -5.66 13.16 -4.86
C LEU A 357 -5.61 13.98 -3.56
#